data_AF-A0A5S3SD23-F1
#
_entry.id   AF-A0A5S3SD23-F1
#
_cell.length_a   1.000
_cell.length_b   1.000
_cell.length_c   1.000
_cell.angle_alpha   90.00
_cell.angle_beta   90.00
_cell.angle_gamma   90.00
#
_symmetry.space_group_name_H-M   'P 1'
#
loop_
_entity.id
_entity.type
_entity.pdbx_description
1 polymer ?
#
loop_
_entity_poly.entity_id
_entity_poly.type
_entity_poly.pdbx_seq_one_letter_code
_entity_poly.pdbx_strand_id
1 'polypeptide(L)' 'CKFGTTNQSNLGLHKAKLEKRHQVNEMAKLQNPSRWSGKSRDWTMINEVNLNPEKKEEVRAA' A
#
# COMPACT_ATOMS: atom_id res chain seq x y z
N CYS A 1 -13.65 24.55 -12.01
CA CYS A 1 -13.15 23.25 -11.51
C CYS A 1 -11.65 23.34 -11.25
N LYS A 2 -11.22 23.44 -9.99
CA LYS A 2 -9.81 23.56 -9.62
C LYS A 2 -9.36 22.18 -9.11
N PHE A 3 -8.72 21.40 -9.97
CA PHE A 3 -8.07 20.16 -9.54
C PHE A 3 -6.88 20.58 -8.67
N GLY A 4 -7.04 20.44 -7.36
CA GLY A 4 -6.00 20.78 -6.39
C GLY A 4 -4.78 19.88 -6.61
N THR A 5 -3.73 20.42 -7.19
CA THR A 5 -2.39 19.82 -7.20
C THR A 5 -1.83 19.88 -5.78
N THR A 6 -2.26 18.97 -4.90
CA THR A 6 -1.65 18.79 -3.58
C THR A 6 -0.50 17.80 -3.69
N ASN A 7 0.55 18.20 -4.41
CA ASN A 7 1.80 17.45 -4.53
C ASN A 7 2.79 17.81 -3.40
N GLN A 8 2.28 18.22 -2.24
CA GLN A 8 3.09 18.54 -1.07
C GLN A 8 2.76 17.54 0.03
N SER A 9 3.73 16.67 0.35
CA SER A 9 3.82 15.91 1.61
C SER A 9 2.80 14.78 1.90
N ASN A 10 2.24 14.11 0.89
CA ASN A 10 1.44 12.90 1.15
C ASN A 10 2.29 11.66 1.53
N LEU A 11 3.55 11.57 1.12
CA LEU A 11 4.41 10.39 1.37
C LEU A 11 4.71 10.16 2.85
N GLY A 12 5.14 11.21 3.58
CA GLY A 12 5.45 11.10 5.00
C GLY A 12 4.23 10.81 5.87
N LEU A 13 3.08 11.42 5.52
CA LEU A 13 1.82 11.19 6.22
C LEU A 13 1.24 9.79 5.91
N HIS A 14 1.49 9.25 4.71
CA HIS A 14 1.10 7.89 4.35
C HIS A 14 1.88 6.84 5.16
N LYS A 15 3.19 7.07 5.40
CA LYS A 15 4.04 6.21 6.25
C LYS A 15 3.47 6.09 7.66
N ALA A 16 3.24 7.23 8.30
CA ALA A 16 2.72 7.25 9.66
C ALA A 16 1.32 6.62 9.78
N LYS A 17 0.46 6.77 8.75
CA LYS A 17 -0.87 6.15 8.74
C LYS A 17 -0.83 4.64 8.56
N LEU A 18 0.03 4.13 7.68
CA LEU A 18 0.20 2.68 7.47
C LEU A 18 0.77 2.01 8.72
N GLU A 19 1.79 2.62 9.35
CA GLU A 19 2.37 2.12 10.60
C GLU A 19 1.33 2.04 11.73
N LYS A 20 0.54 3.10 11.92
CA LYS A 20 -0.55 3.10 12.91
C LYS A 20 -1.58 2.01 12.63
N ARG A 21 -1.92 1.76 11.36
CA ARG A 21 -2.86 0.69 10.99
C ARG A 21 -2.27 -0.68 11.29
N HIS A 22 -0.99 -0.88 11.02
CA HIS A 22 -0.29 -2.12 11.34
C HIS A 22 -0.37 -2.43 12.84
N GLN A 23 -0.02 -1.45 13.69
CA GLN A 23 -0.07 -1.60 15.14
C GLN A 23 -1.47 -1.95 15.66
N VAL A 24 -2.51 -1.24 15.20
CA VAL A 24 -3.90 -1.51 15.59
C VAL A 24 -4.34 -2.91 15.17
N ASN A 25 -3.94 -3.34 13.97
CA ASN A 25 -4.29 -4.66 13.44
C ASN A 25 -3.67 -5.79 14.26
N GLU A 26 -2.36 -5.67 14.57
CA GLU A 26 -1.63 -6.66 15.36
C GLU A 26 -2.16 -6.73 16.80
N MET A 27 -2.45 -5.58 17.43
CA MET A 27 -3.09 -5.57 18.75
C MET A 27 -4.47 -6.23 18.72
N ALA A 28 -5.31 -5.92 17.72
CA ALA A 28 -6.65 -6.51 17.58
C ALA A 28 -6.59 -8.03 17.33
N LYS A 29 -5.55 -8.50 16.63
CA LYS A 29 -5.31 -9.92 16.39
C LYS A 29 -4.87 -10.66 17.66
N LEU A 30 -3.98 -10.05 18.45
CA LEU A 30 -3.59 -10.59 19.77
C LEU A 30 -4.77 -10.69 20.73
N GLN A 31 -5.67 -9.70 20.71
CA GLN A 31 -6.84 -9.67 21.59
C GLN A 31 -7.91 -10.70 21.23
N ASN A 32 -8.11 -10.99 19.94
CA ASN A 32 -9.14 -11.94 19.53
C ASN A 32 -8.72 -12.77 18.31
N PRO A 33 -7.80 -13.74 18.48
CA PRO A 33 -7.25 -14.50 17.37
C PRO A 33 -8.28 -15.38 16.65
N SER A 34 -9.34 -15.84 17.33
CA SER A 34 -10.39 -16.66 16.71
C SER A 34 -11.22 -15.90 15.67
N ARG A 35 -11.24 -14.56 15.73
CA ARG A 35 -11.89 -13.70 14.73
C ARG A 35 -11.12 -13.62 13.40
N TRP A 36 -9.85 -14.04 13.39
CA TRP A 36 -8.97 -13.88 12.23
C TRP A 36 -8.73 -15.25 11.59
N SER A 37 -9.29 -15.45 10.39
CA SER A 37 -8.99 -16.61 9.57
C SER A 37 -7.65 -16.41 8.85
N GLY A 38 -6.54 -16.58 9.58
CA GLY A 38 -5.18 -16.61 9.03
C GLY A 38 -4.37 -15.33 9.21
N LYS A 39 -3.58 -14.98 8.18
CA LYS A 39 -2.69 -13.80 8.24
C LYS A 39 -3.50 -12.51 8.11
N SER A 40 -3.13 -11.51 8.92
CA SER A 40 -3.62 -10.14 8.82
C SER A 40 -3.17 -9.51 7.49
N ARG A 41 -3.90 -8.50 7.00
CA ARG A 41 -3.47 -7.71 5.83
C ARG A 41 -2.06 -7.15 6.12
N ASP A 42 -1.15 -7.33 5.17
CA ASP A 42 0.17 -6.70 5.22
C ASP A 42 0.00 -5.18 5.01
N TRP A 43 0.37 -4.40 6.03
CA TRP A 43 0.34 -2.93 6.02
C TRP A 43 1.72 -2.33 5.80
N THR A 44 2.72 -3.13 5.42
CA THR A 44 4.05 -2.63 5.09
C THR A 44 4.00 -1.60 3.97
N MET A 45 4.92 -0.64 4.05
CA MET A 45 5.07 0.41 3.06
C MET A 45 5.63 -0.19 1.76
N ILE A 46 4.83 -0.17 0.70
CA ILE A 46 5.31 -0.51 -0.64
C ILE A 46 6.00 0.74 -1.20
N ASN A 47 7.32 0.66 -1.37
CA ASN A 47 8.14 1.81 -1.78
C ASN A 47 7.92 2.21 -3.24
N GLU A 48 7.63 1.25 -4.12
CA GLU A 48 7.48 1.48 -5.55
C GLU A 48 6.45 0.49 -6.12
N VAL A 49 5.43 1.01 -6.79
CA VAL A 49 4.45 0.22 -7.54
C VAL A 49 4.42 0.76 -8.95
N ASN A 50 4.83 -0.06 -9.90
CA ASN A 50 4.69 0.28 -11.32
C ASN A 50 3.26 -0.06 -11.77
N LEU A 51 2.40 0.97 -11.81
CA LEU A 51 1.05 0.85 -12.34
C LEU A 51 1.12 0.87 -13.87
N ASN A 52 0.92 -0.31 -14.46
CA ASN A 52 0.99 -0.57 -15.88
C ASN A 52 2.43 -0.57 -16.42
N PRO A 53 3.18 -1.68 -16.25
CA PRO A 53 4.50 -1.79 -16.88
C PRO A 53 4.35 -1.58 -18.38
N GLU A 54 5.21 -0.76 -18.98
CA GLU A 54 5.23 -0.60 -20.43
C GLU A 54 5.39 -1.99 -21.05
N LYS A 55 4.38 -2.41 -21.82
CA LYS A 55 4.48 -3.61 -22.63
C LYS A 55 5.69 -3.38 -23.54
N LYS A 56 6.78 -4.09 -23.30
CA LYS A 56 7.84 -4.20 -24.29
C LYS A 56 7.16 -4.77 -25.52
N GLU A 57 6.92 -3.94 -26.53
CA GLU A 57 6.56 -4.46 -27.84
C GLU A 57 7.72 -5.37 -28.25
N GLU A 58 7.46 -6.67 -28.26
CA GLU A 58 8.34 -7.61 -28.92
C GLU A 58 8.34 -7.21 -30.40
N VAL A 59 9.39 -6.49 -30.78
CA VAL A 59 9.70 -6.23 -32.19
C VAL A 59 9.83 -7.61 -32.83
N ARG A 60 8.79 -8.05 -33.55
CA ARG A 60 8.90 -9.23 -34.42
C ARG A 60 9.95 -8.89 -35.48
N ALA A 61 11.09 -9.55 -35.39
CA ALA A 61 12.05 -9.60 -36.48
C ALA A 61 11.37 -10.20 -37.70
N ALA A 62 11.50 -9.53 -38.84
CA ALA A 62 11.01 -9.93 -40.15
C ALA A 62 11.86 -11.06 -40.75
#